data_AF-A0A850BJ43-F1
#
_entry.id   AF-A0A850BJ43-F1
#
_cell.length_a   1.000
_cell.length_b   1.000
_cell.length_c   1.000
_cell.angle_alpha   90.00
_cell.angle_beta   90.00
_cell.angle_gamma   90.00
#
_symmetry.space_group_name_H-M   'P 1'
#
loop_
_entity.id
_entity.type
_entity.pdbx_description
1 polymer ?
#
loop_
_entity_poly.entity_id
_entity_poly.type
_entity_poly.pdbx_seq_one_letter_code
_entity_poly.pdbx_strand_id
1 'polypeptide(L)'
;MMRWALFAVLAGALGCGSLSSYTARPDDYAAYRSTRVAPSFEARLQAASTYLERFPEGEFEPEVRAFFNRAEPVFFAVKSRSIQGLEQYLRLLPDGPHGSDALAELKRLRQAKAESEELSSATKLGVRLSILAEGRARVRSEVEAWIRRFLDRAAWDRPLSQAPDELIVAWRLALPEPVCGPPIEGDAPNIARRCSKLVELPYTVVGDKGPEELQATIEIALTEDVAGRPLGVTIGGPDLFLRIEETVLARAVPREDQAARLRGASRVVDAARRHFQERVSADPTCKKPAASPALLRLDCNGFRVSVRMGSDGEDDTIQLNWESISQER
;
A
#
# COMPACT_ATOMS: atom_id res chain seq x y z
N MET A 1 -12.65 48.43 -82.54
CA MET A 1 -11.99 49.71 -82.85
C MET A 1 -10.78 49.88 -81.96
N MET A 2 -9.67 50.41 -82.52
CA MET A 2 -8.41 50.87 -81.91
C MET A 2 -7.62 49.88 -81.03
N ARG A 3 -6.44 49.37 -81.42
CA ARG A 3 -5.15 49.94 -81.91
C ARG A 3 -4.27 50.65 -80.84
N TRP A 4 -3.15 49.97 -80.53
CA TRP A 4 -1.75 50.43 -80.54
C TRP A 4 -1.12 51.21 -79.36
N ALA A 5 -0.02 50.61 -78.84
CA ALA A 5 1.28 51.15 -78.35
C ALA A 5 1.74 50.33 -77.12
N LEU A 6 2.73 49.42 -77.07
CA LEU A 6 4.13 49.37 -77.57
C LEU A 6 5.03 50.51 -77.05
N PHE A 7 5.75 50.26 -75.94
CA PHE A 7 7.23 50.17 -75.83
C PHE A 7 7.81 50.64 -74.48
N ALA A 8 8.89 49.94 -74.07
CA ALA A 8 10.04 50.39 -73.28
C ALA A 8 9.91 50.53 -71.75
N VAL A 9 10.48 49.56 -71.00
CA VAL A 9 11.81 49.64 -70.34
C VAL A 9 12.12 48.24 -69.80
N LEU A 10 12.98 47.52 -70.51
CA LEU A 10 13.48 46.18 -70.15
C LEU A 10 15.02 46.23 -70.22
N ALA A 11 15.65 46.93 -69.27
CA ALA A 11 17.09 47.00 -69.15
C ALA A 11 17.48 47.28 -67.69
N GLY A 12 18.23 46.36 -67.08
CA GLY A 12 18.91 46.62 -65.80
C GLY A 12 18.53 45.72 -64.63
N ALA A 13 18.48 44.40 -64.83
CA ALA A 13 18.60 43.45 -63.70
C ALA A 13 19.28 42.15 -64.14
N LEU A 14 20.35 42.24 -64.94
CA LEU A 14 21.36 41.18 -64.96
C LEU A 14 22.13 41.32 -63.65
N GLY A 15 21.56 40.76 -62.57
CA GLY A 15 22.23 40.68 -61.28
C GLY A 15 23.50 39.87 -61.46
N CYS A 16 24.65 40.55 -61.39
CA CYS A 16 25.98 39.95 -61.20
C CYS A 16 26.08 39.30 -59.81
N GLY A 17 25.22 38.32 -59.54
CA GLY A 17 25.07 37.68 -58.24
C GLY A 17 25.73 36.31 -58.12
N SER A 18 26.50 35.83 -59.11
CA SER A 18 26.95 34.42 -59.12
C SER A 18 28.42 34.18 -59.48
N LEU A 19 29.28 35.21 -59.47
CA LEU A 19 30.73 34.98 -59.63
C LEU A 19 31.44 34.68 -58.30
N SER A 20 30.80 34.93 -57.15
CA SER A 20 31.45 34.77 -55.85
C SER A 20 31.68 33.30 -55.46
N SER A 21 30.86 32.37 -55.98
CA SER A 21 31.06 30.93 -55.78
C SER A 21 32.35 30.38 -56.42
N TYR A 22 32.96 31.10 -57.37
CA TYR A 22 34.20 30.67 -58.04
C TYR A 22 35.47 31.16 -57.34
N THR A 23 35.36 32.05 -56.35
CA THR A 23 36.51 32.59 -55.59
C THR A 23 36.63 32.01 -54.18
N ALA A 24 35.65 31.22 -53.73
CA ALA A 24 35.68 30.58 -52.41
C ALA A 24 36.85 29.59 -52.27
N ARG A 25 37.46 29.52 -51.08
CA ARG A 25 38.48 28.50 -50.78
C ARG A 25 37.85 27.10 -50.87
N PRO A 26 38.56 26.08 -51.39
CA PRO A 26 38.00 24.72 -51.52
C PRO A 26 37.39 24.15 -50.22
N ASP A 27 38.03 24.41 -49.08
CA ASP A 27 37.57 23.93 -47.77
C ASP A 27 36.27 24.62 -47.29
N ASP A 28 36.12 25.91 -47.58
CA ASP A 28 34.91 26.70 -47.28
C ASP A 28 33.73 26.15 -48.09
N TYR A 29 33.94 25.97 -49.40
CA TYR A 29 32.92 25.40 -50.29
C TYR A 29 32.55 23.96 -49.90
N ALA A 30 33.50 23.12 -49.49
CA ALA A 30 33.23 21.76 -49.04
C ALA A 30 32.37 21.73 -47.75
N ALA A 31 32.64 22.62 -46.79
CA ALA A 31 31.86 22.75 -45.58
C ALA A 31 30.45 23.29 -45.88
N TYR A 32 30.34 24.32 -46.74
CA TYR A 32 29.05 24.84 -47.21
C TYR A 32 28.21 23.75 -47.90
N ARG A 33 28.82 22.98 -48.82
CA ARG A 33 28.15 21.88 -49.51
C ARG A 33 27.60 20.84 -48.52
N SER A 34 28.35 20.55 -47.45
CA SER A 34 27.89 19.63 -46.40
C SER A 34 26.60 20.11 -45.73
N THR A 35 26.41 21.43 -45.57
CA THR A 35 25.13 21.98 -45.08
C THR A 35 23.99 21.80 -46.10
N ARG A 36 24.28 21.89 -47.41
CA ARG A 36 23.28 21.81 -48.48
C ARG A 36 22.79 20.40 -48.77
N VAL A 37 23.68 19.41 -48.65
CA VAL A 37 23.41 18.00 -48.99
C VAL A 37 23.17 17.11 -47.78
N ALA A 38 23.04 17.69 -46.59
CA ALA A 38 22.77 16.95 -45.36
C ALA A 38 21.45 16.16 -45.45
N PRO A 39 21.42 14.89 -44.98
CA PRO A 39 20.30 13.97 -45.22
C PRO A 39 19.08 14.22 -44.33
N SER A 40 19.21 15.00 -43.26
CA SER A 40 18.12 15.34 -42.34
C SER A 40 18.20 16.78 -41.88
N PHE A 41 17.12 17.27 -41.26
CA PHE A 41 17.08 18.59 -40.67
C PHE A 41 18.12 18.75 -39.56
N GLU A 42 18.25 17.75 -38.67
CA GLU A 42 19.25 17.74 -37.60
C GLU A 42 20.68 17.73 -38.13
N ALA A 43 20.96 16.90 -39.15
CA ALA A 43 22.28 16.85 -39.78
C ALA A 43 22.63 18.18 -40.46
N ARG A 44 21.63 18.82 -41.10
CA ARG A 44 21.81 20.13 -41.71
C ARG A 44 22.07 21.21 -40.68
N LEU A 45 21.34 21.19 -39.56
CA LEU A 45 21.49 22.15 -38.47
C LEU A 45 22.86 22.02 -37.79
N GLN A 46 23.31 20.80 -37.52
CA GLN A 46 24.64 20.52 -36.99
C GLN A 46 25.74 20.97 -37.96
N ALA A 47 25.63 20.60 -39.24
CA ALA A 47 26.60 21.03 -40.26
C ALA A 47 26.65 22.56 -40.40
N ALA A 48 25.52 23.24 -40.27
CA ALA A 48 25.47 24.71 -40.27
C ALA A 48 26.19 25.31 -39.05
N SER A 49 26.03 24.75 -37.84
CA SER A 49 26.79 25.18 -36.65
C SER A 49 28.29 25.03 -36.87
N THR A 50 28.73 23.84 -37.28
CA THR A 50 30.14 23.54 -37.53
C THR A 50 30.73 24.45 -38.62
N TYR A 51 29.95 24.79 -39.65
CA TYR A 51 30.37 25.76 -40.66
C TYR A 51 30.61 27.14 -40.04
N LEU A 52 29.65 27.66 -39.27
CA LEU A 52 29.72 29.01 -38.68
C LEU A 52 30.84 29.13 -37.63
N GLU A 53 31.18 28.05 -36.93
CA GLU A 53 32.31 27.99 -36.02
C GLU A 53 33.66 28.01 -36.76
N ARG A 54 33.78 27.25 -37.86
CA ARG A 54 35.03 27.08 -38.60
C ARG A 54 35.33 28.23 -39.56
N PHE A 55 34.29 28.84 -40.14
CA PHE A 55 34.38 29.90 -41.15
C PHE A 55 33.52 31.11 -40.76
N PRO A 56 33.85 31.83 -39.67
CA PRO A 56 33.06 32.97 -39.21
C PRO A 56 33.03 34.15 -40.19
N GLU A 57 33.98 34.20 -41.13
CA GLU A 57 34.08 35.17 -42.22
C GLU A 57 34.08 34.48 -43.60
N GLY A 58 33.49 33.27 -43.67
CA GLY A 58 33.41 32.49 -44.92
C GLY A 58 32.53 33.15 -45.98
N GLU A 59 32.76 32.81 -47.25
CA GLU A 59 32.00 33.37 -48.39
C GLU A 59 30.49 33.07 -48.27
N PHE A 60 30.14 31.90 -47.72
CA PHE A 60 28.75 31.46 -47.58
C PHE A 60 28.16 31.71 -46.18
N GLU A 61 28.90 32.39 -45.31
CA GLU A 61 28.47 32.69 -43.94
C GLU A 61 27.09 33.36 -43.86
N PRO A 62 26.75 34.38 -44.69
CA PRO A 62 25.46 35.05 -44.59
C PRO A 62 24.28 34.11 -44.86
N GLU A 63 24.43 33.20 -45.84
CA GLU A 63 23.40 32.23 -46.18
C GLU A 63 23.24 31.18 -45.07
N VAL A 64 24.35 30.61 -44.59
CA VAL A 64 24.33 29.56 -43.56
C VAL A 64 23.79 30.11 -42.25
N ARG A 65 24.18 31.34 -41.86
CA ARG A 65 23.65 32.01 -40.66
C ARG A 65 22.16 32.28 -40.79
N ALA A 66 21.68 32.73 -41.95
CA ALA A 66 20.26 32.97 -42.17
C ALA A 66 19.42 31.68 -42.06
N PHE A 67 19.95 30.55 -42.52
CA PHE A 67 19.31 29.24 -42.28
C PHE A 67 19.32 28.89 -40.79
N PHE A 68 20.49 28.95 -40.14
CA PHE A 68 20.67 28.57 -38.74
C PHE A 68 19.75 29.37 -37.81
N ASN A 69 19.73 30.70 -37.95
CA ASN A 69 18.90 31.59 -37.12
C ASN A 69 17.39 31.34 -37.24
N ARG A 70 16.92 30.74 -38.35
CA ARG A 70 15.52 30.34 -38.52
C ARG A 70 15.24 28.93 -38.00
N ALA A 71 16.19 28.02 -38.23
CA ALA A 71 16.02 26.59 -37.95
C ALA A 71 16.22 26.25 -36.48
N GLU A 72 17.21 26.86 -35.83
CA GLU A 72 17.58 26.54 -34.45
C GLU A 72 16.46 26.81 -33.43
N PRO A 73 15.76 27.97 -33.45
CA PRO A 73 14.71 28.23 -32.46
C PRO A 73 13.54 27.25 -32.56
N VAL A 74 13.21 26.83 -33.80
CA VAL A 74 12.16 25.82 -34.06
C VAL A 74 12.61 24.46 -33.52
N PHE A 75 13.88 24.10 -33.74
CA PHE A 75 14.44 22.86 -33.22
C PHE A 75 14.41 22.82 -31.70
N PHE A 76 14.89 23.89 -31.05
CA PHE A 76 14.88 24.01 -29.60
C PHE A 76 13.46 23.93 -29.03
N ALA A 77 12.49 24.66 -29.59
CA ALA A 77 11.10 24.67 -29.12
C ALA A 77 10.41 23.29 -29.16
N VAL A 78 10.78 22.43 -30.12
CA VAL A 78 10.29 21.05 -30.19
C VAL A 78 10.98 20.17 -29.16
N LYS A 79 12.30 20.31 -29.03
CA LYS A 79 13.12 19.44 -28.18
C LYS A 79 13.04 19.78 -26.69
N SER A 80 12.76 21.03 -26.33
CA SER A 80 12.72 21.52 -24.94
C SER A 80 11.62 20.90 -24.09
N ARG A 81 10.65 20.21 -24.69
CA ARG A 81 9.48 19.63 -23.99
C ARG A 81 9.74 18.31 -23.27
N SER A 82 10.93 17.74 -23.37
CA SER A 82 11.25 16.45 -22.75
C SER A 82 12.73 16.30 -22.43
N ILE A 83 13.05 15.44 -21.46
CA ILE A 83 14.43 15.08 -21.10
C ILE A 83 15.19 14.57 -22.35
N GLN A 84 14.61 13.60 -23.07
CA GLN A 84 15.24 13.02 -24.26
C GLN A 84 15.43 14.05 -25.39
N GLY A 85 14.48 14.95 -25.57
CA GLY A 85 14.57 16.02 -26.56
C GLY A 85 15.72 16.98 -26.24
N LEU A 86 15.82 17.45 -24.99
CA LEU A 86 16.90 18.34 -24.54
C LEU A 86 18.28 17.68 -24.62
N GLU A 87 18.38 16.39 -24.27
CA GLU A 87 19.62 15.62 -24.46
C GLU A 87 20.01 15.53 -25.94
N GLN A 88 19.04 15.37 -26.83
CA GLN A 88 19.28 15.38 -28.27
C GLN A 88 19.73 16.76 -28.77
N TYR A 89 19.11 17.84 -28.27
CA TYR A 89 19.50 19.22 -28.58
C TYR A 89 20.96 19.47 -28.17
N LEU A 90 21.30 19.21 -26.91
CA LEU A 90 22.65 19.42 -26.36
C LEU A 90 23.71 18.55 -27.04
N ARG A 91 23.34 17.38 -27.56
CA ARG A 91 24.26 16.51 -28.33
C ARG A 91 24.54 17.06 -29.72
N LEU A 92 23.53 17.64 -30.38
CA LEU A 92 23.64 18.16 -31.74
C LEU A 92 24.25 19.56 -31.78
N LEU A 93 23.94 20.40 -30.80
CA LEU A 93 24.37 21.80 -30.69
C LEU A 93 24.85 22.09 -29.25
N PRO A 94 26.03 21.58 -28.84
CA PRO A 94 26.54 21.78 -27.48
C PRO A 94 26.75 23.26 -27.14
N ASP A 95 27.21 24.05 -28.13
CA ASP A 95 27.46 25.49 -28.01
C ASP A 95 26.36 26.31 -28.72
N GLY A 96 25.16 25.74 -28.87
CA GLY A 96 24.03 26.40 -29.53
C GLY A 96 23.49 27.61 -28.75
N PRO A 97 22.73 28.52 -29.41
CA PRO A 97 22.17 29.72 -28.78
C PRO A 97 21.35 29.47 -27.51
N HIS A 98 20.69 28.31 -27.40
CA HIS A 98 19.92 27.90 -26.22
C HIS A 98 20.63 26.81 -25.40
N GLY A 99 21.95 26.62 -25.55
CA GLY A 99 22.71 25.59 -24.82
C GLY A 99 22.60 25.70 -23.30
N SER A 100 22.75 26.91 -22.76
CA SER A 100 22.59 27.18 -21.32
C SER A 100 21.18 26.90 -20.83
N ASP A 101 20.17 27.35 -21.59
CA ASP A 101 18.76 27.20 -21.24
C ASP A 101 18.32 25.74 -21.30
N ALA A 102 18.80 25.01 -22.33
CA ALA A 102 18.57 23.58 -22.48
C ALA A 102 19.14 22.78 -21.30
N LEU A 103 20.35 23.12 -20.85
CA LEU A 103 20.98 22.47 -19.71
C LEU A 103 20.22 22.74 -18.40
N ALA A 104 19.82 24.00 -18.18
CA ALA A 104 19.03 24.40 -17.02
C ALA A 104 17.68 23.66 -16.98
N GLU A 105 16.98 23.61 -18.12
CA GLU A 105 15.69 22.93 -18.23
C GLU A 105 15.83 21.41 -18.07
N LEU A 106 16.88 20.81 -18.63
CA LEU A 106 17.17 19.39 -18.47
C LEU A 106 17.38 19.03 -16.99
N LYS A 107 18.13 19.87 -16.27
CA LYS A 107 18.34 19.71 -14.82
C LYS A 107 17.02 19.79 -14.06
N ARG A 108 16.18 20.79 -14.37
CA ARG A 108 14.85 20.98 -13.76
C ARG A 108 13.94 19.77 -13.97
N LEU A 109 13.83 19.27 -15.21
CA LEU A 109 12.99 18.11 -15.53
C LEU A 109 13.49 16.83 -14.85
N ARG A 110 14.81 16.63 -14.76
CA ARG A 110 15.38 15.47 -14.05
C ARG A 110 15.12 15.54 -12.55
N GLN A 111 15.24 16.71 -11.93
CA GLN A 111 14.89 16.92 -10.52
C GLN A 111 13.41 16.61 -10.26
N ALA A 112 12.50 17.18 -11.07
CA ALA A 112 11.07 16.93 -10.93
C ALA A 112 10.71 15.43 -11.11
N LYS A 113 11.38 14.73 -12.03
CA LYS A 113 11.19 13.29 -12.21
C LYS A 113 11.64 12.49 -10.99
N ALA A 114 12.83 12.80 -10.45
CA ALA A 114 13.35 12.14 -9.26
C ALA A 114 12.44 12.33 -8.04
N GLU A 115 11.97 13.55 -7.80
CA GLU A 115 11.02 13.86 -6.72
C GLU A 115 9.70 13.09 -6.89
N SER A 116 9.17 13.02 -8.12
CA SER A 116 7.94 12.25 -8.39
C SER A 116 8.11 10.75 -8.16
N GLU A 117 9.26 10.18 -8.53
CA GLU A 117 9.57 8.76 -8.33
C GLU A 117 9.73 8.43 -6.83
N GLU A 118 10.35 9.33 -6.08
CA GLU A 118 10.49 9.23 -4.63
C GLU A 118 9.12 9.26 -3.93
N LEU A 119 8.25 10.21 -4.28
CA LEU A 119 6.89 10.30 -3.73
C LEU A 119 6.04 9.06 -4.05
N SER A 120 6.12 8.53 -5.27
CA SER A 120 5.45 7.28 -5.66
C SER A 120 5.97 6.10 -4.82
N SER A 121 7.28 6.02 -4.59
CA SER A 121 7.90 4.96 -3.81
C SER A 121 7.51 5.02 -2.33
N ALA A 122 7.52 6.22 -1.74
CA ALA A 122 7.07 6.46 -0.37
C ALA A 122 5.59 6.11 -0.19
N THR A 123 4.74 6.47 -1.16
CA THR A 123 3.31 6.14 -1.14
C THR A 123 3.08 4.63 -1.19
N LYS A 124 3.77 3.91 -2.09
CA LYS A 124 3.69 2.44 -2.18
C LYS A 124 4.14 1.77 -0.89
N LEU A 125 5.21 2.26 -0.28
CA LEU A 125 5.69 1.75 1.01
C LEU A 125 4.66 2.02 2.12
N GLY A 126 4.07 3.22 2.17
CA GLY A 126 3.03 3.58 3.13
C GLY A 126 1.79 2.68 3.02
N VAL A 127 1.29 2.45 1.80
CA VAL A 127 0.18 1.52 1.55
C VAL A 127 0.52 0.11 2.02
N ARG A 128 1.72 -0.38 1.71
CA ARG A 128 2.17 -1.70 2.17
C ARG A 128 2.21 -1.77 3.70
N LEU A 129 2.77 -0.77 4.38
CA LEU A 129 2.83 -0.74 5.84
C LEU A 129 1.44 -0.71 6.47
N SER A 130 0.48 0.00 5.87
CA SER A 130 -0.93 0.02 6.34
C SER A 130 -1.56 -1.36 6.26
N ILE A 131 -1.43 -2.06 5.13
CA ILE A 131 -1.98 -3.41 4.96
C ILE A 131 -1.42 -4.39 6.00
N LEU A 132 -0.11 -4.32 6.26
CA LEU A 132 0.53 -5.18 7.27
C LEU A 132 0.06 -4.83 8.68
N ALA A 133 -0.14 -3.54 8.99
CA ALA A 133 -0.66 -3.09 10.28
C ALA A 133 -2.12 -3.50 10.49
N GLU A 134 -2.95 -3.40 9.46
CA GLU A 134 -4.35 -3.82 9.47
C GLU A 134 -4.48 -5.33 9.72
N GLY A 135 -3.65 -6.16 9.07
CA GLY A 135 -3.64 -7.60 9.32
C GLY A 135 -3.35 -7.94 10.79
N ARG A 136 -2.35 -7.28 11.39
CA ARG A 136 -2.03 -7.44 12.82
C ARG A 136 -3.14 -6.92 13.75
N ALA A 137 -3.75 -5.78 13.41
CA ALA A 137 -4.86 -5.23 14.18
C ALA A 137 -6.10 -6.14 14.13
N ARG A 138 -6.36 -6.77 12.97
CA ARG A 138 -7.48 -7.69 12.76
C ARG A 138 -7.47 -8.86 13.74
N VAL A 139 -6.30 -9.45 14.01
CA VAL A 139 -6.16 -10.54 14.99
C VAL A 139 -6.68 -10.12 16.37
N ARG A 140 -6.23 -8.95 16.86
CA ARG A 140 -6.66 -8.44 18.17
C ARG A 140 -8.15 -8.09 18.18
N SER A 141 -8.62 -7.40 17.14
CA SER A 141 -10.02 -7.00 17.06
C SER A 141 -10.96 -8.19 16.98
N GLU A 142 -10.55 -9.30 16.36
CA GLU A 142 -11.39 -10.50 16.29
C GLU A 142 -11.59 -11.13 17.67
N VAL A 143 -10.52 -11.29 18.45
CA VAL A 143 -10.62 -11.78 19.84
C VAL A 143 -11.50 -10.86 20.69
N GLU A 144 -11.28 -9.55 20.63
CA GLU A 144 -12.09 -8.58 21.38
C GLU A 144 -13.57 -8.61 20.96
N ALA A 145 -13.84 -8.74 19.65
CA ALA A 145 -15.21 -8.82 19.14
C ALA A 145 -15.95 -10.06 19.64
N TRP A 146 -15.30 -11.23 19.70
CA TRP A 146 -15.92 -12.44 20.25
C TRP A 146 -16.20 -12.33 21.74
N ILE A 147 -15.26 -11.80 22.53
CA ILE A 147 -15.48 -11.53 23.95
C ILE A 147 -16.70 -10.62 24.12
N ARG A 148 -16.77 -9.52 23.36
CA ARG A 148 -17.86 -8.55 23.43
C ARG A 148 -19.22 -9.16 23.09
N ARG A 149 -19.31 -9.98 22.05
CA ARG A 149 -20.56 -10.62 21.62
C ARG A 149 -21.12 -11.56 22.70
N PHE A 150 -20.26 -12.33 23.35
CA PHE A 150 -20.68 -13.28 24.39
C PHE A 150 -20.81 -12.65 25.79
N LEU A 151 -20.45 -11.38 25.97
CA LEU A 151 -20.82 -10.61 27.16
C LEU A 151 -22.18 -9.91 27.02
N ASP A 152 -22.84 -10.03 25.88
CA ASP A 152 -24.23 -9.60 25.73
C ASP A 152 -25.16 -10.66 26.32
N ARG A 153 -25.97 -10.28 27.32
CA ARG A 153 -26.95 -11.16 27.94
C ARG A 153 -27.94 -11.74 26.93
N ALA A 154 -28.32 -10.98 25.92
CA ALA A 154 -29.26 -11.46 24.90
C ALA A 154 -28.71 -12.63 24.08
N ALA A 155 -27.38 -12.86 24.07
CA ALA A 155 -26.77 -14.04 23.45
C ALA A 155 -27.10 -15.35 24.17
N TRP A 156 -27.49 -15.31 25.45
CA TRP A 156 -27.67 -16.49 26.31
C TRP A 156 -29.13 -16.83 26.57
N ASP A 157 -30.01 -15.83 26.58
CA ASP A 157 -31.42 -16.01 26.96
C ASP A 157 -32.26 -16.74 25.88
N ARG A 158 -31.74 -16.89 24.66
CA ARG A 158 -32.46 -17.43 23.49
C ARG A 158 -31.61 -18.41 22.70
N PRO A 159 -32.22 -19.31 21.89
CA PRO A 159 -31.46 -20.18 21.00
C PRO A 159 -30.59 -19.37 20.04
N LEU A 160 -29.44 -19.88 19.62
CA LEU A 160 -28.52 -19.16 18.72
C LEU A 160 -29.15 -18.72 17.40
N SER A 161 -30.23 -19.36 16.95
CA SER A 161 -31.00 -18.94 15.78
C SER A 161 -31.78 -17.63 15.97
N GLN A 162 -31.92 -17.17 17.22
CA GLN A 162 -32.65 -15.96 17.64
C GLN A 162 -31.76 -15.03 18.49
N ALA A 163 -30.44 -15.26 18.49
CA ALA A 163 -29.46 -14.40 19.13
C ALA A 163 -29.43 -13.01 18.47
N PRO A 164 -28.75 -12.01 19.07
CA PRO A 164 -28.56 -10.72 18.43
C PRO A 164 -27.93 -10.86 17.03
N ASP A 165 -28.32 -9.99 16.09
CA ASP A 165 -27.88 -10.03 14.69
C ASP A 165 -26.35 -10.08 14.56
N GLU A 166 -25.63 -9.32 15.41
CA GLU A 166 -24.16 -9.33 15.41
C GLU A 166 -23.59 -10.73 15.66
N LEU A 167 -24.19 -11.49 16.59
CA LEU A 167 -23.76 -12.85 16.89
C LEU A 167 -24.23 -13.83 15.81
N ILE A 168 -25.45 -13.71 15.29
CA ILE A 168 -25.95 -14.57 14.20
C ILE A 168 -25.05 -14.43 12.96
N VAL A 169 -24.75 -13.20 12.56
CA VAL A 169 -23.89 -12.92 11.41
C VAL A 169 -22.50 -13.50 11.62
N ALA A 170 -21.86 -13.21 12.77
CA ALA A 170 -20.51 -13.70 13.04
C ALA A 170 -20.44 -15.23 13.19
N TRP A 171 -21.42 -15.84 13.86
CA TRP A 171 -21.42 -17.27 14.15
C TRP A 171 -21.87 -18.12 12.96
N ARG A 172 -23.02 -17.80 12.35
CA ARG A 172 -23.66 -18.64 11.33
C ARG A 172 -23.34 -18.23 9.90
N LEU A 173 -23.28 -16.93 9.61
CA LEU A 173 -23.24 -16.44 8.23
C LEU A 173 -21.83 -16.15 7.75
N ALA A 174 -20.96 -15.67 8.63
CA ALA A 174 -19.56 -15.43 8.30
C ALA A 174 -18.81 -16.76 8.16
N LEU A 175 -17.94 -16.86 7.15
CA LEU A 175 -17.07 -18.02 6.98
C LEU A 175 -15.92 -18.01 8.01
N PRO A 176 -15.41 -19.18 8.40
CA PRO A 176 -15.93 -20.51 8.04
C PRO A 176 -17.18 -20.88 8.87
N GLU A 177 -18.00 -21.79 8.34
CA GLU A 177 -19.20 -22.25 9.05
C GLU A 177 -18.83 -23.01 10.34
N PRO A 178 -19.64 -22.92 11.41
CA PRO A 178 -19.40 -23.67 12.62
C PRO A 178 -19.70 -25.16 12.39
N VAL A 179 -18.85 -26.03 12.94
CA VAL A 179 -19.02 -27.47 12.91
C VAL A 179 -19.62 -27.91 14.25
N CYS A 180 -20.77 -28.57 14.20
CA CYS A 180 -21.43 -29.11 15.39
C CYS A 180 -21.26 -30.62 15.48
N GLY A 181 -20.82 -31.10 16.65
CA GLY A 181 -20.73 -32.52 16.96
C GLY A 181 -22.12 -33.17 17.17
N PRO A 182 -22.15 -34.50 17.29
CA PRO A 182 -23.36 -35.21 17.68
C PRO A 182 -23.82 -34.78 19.08
N PRO A 183 -25.09 -35.04 19.45
CA PRO A 183 -25.55 -34.78 20.80
C PRO A 183 -24.67 -35.50 21.84
N ILE A 184 -24.35 -34.81 22.94
CA ILE A 184 -23.53 -35.38 24.01
C ILE A 184 -24.46 -36.09 25.00
N GLU A 185 -24.39 -37.42 25.04
CA GLU A 185 -25.08 -38.23 26.05
C GLU A 185 -24.16 -38.43 27.26
N GLY A 186 -24.53 -37.94 28.46
CA GLY A 186 -23.69 -38.09 29.66
C GLY A 186 -24.13 -37.28 30.90
N ASP A 187 -23.32 -37.36 31.96
CA ASP A 187 -23.59 -36.84 33.32
C ASP A 187 -23.62 -35.30 33.45
N ALA A 188 -23.48 -34.55 32.36
CA ALA A 188 -23.68 -33.10 32.33
C ALA A 188 -25.13 -32.82 31.89
N PRO A 189 -26.10 -32.77 32.82
CA PRO A 189 -27.53 -32.92 32.52
C PRO A 189 -28.13 -31.87 31.58
N ASN A 190 -27.38 -30.82 31.26
CA ASN A 190 -27.84 -29.69 30.48
C ASN A 190 -27.12 -29.52 29.14
N ILE A 191 -25.97 -30.19 28.88
CA ILE A 191 -25.22 -30.00 27.63
C ILE A 191 -25.75 -30.96 26.57
N ALA A 192 -26.43 -30.44 25.57
CA ALA A 192 -26.94 -31.24 24.47
C ALA A 192 -25.98 -31.30 23.30
N ARG A 193 -25.19 -30.26 23.03
CA ARG A 193 -24.35 -30.17 21.82
C ARG A 193 -23.12 -29.32 22.05
N ARG A 194 -22.02 -29.65 21.36
CA ARG A 194 -20.85 -28.78 21.20
C ARG A 194 -20.69 -28.40 19.74
N CYS A 195 -20.51 -27.11 19.48
CA CYS A 195 -20.19 -26.58 18.17
C CYS A 195 -18.89 -25.78 18.25
N SER A 196 -18.07 -25.81 17.21
CA SER A 196 -16.85 -25.00 17.14
C SER A 196 -16.72 -24.30 15.80
N LYS A 197 -16.08 -23.13 15.82
CA LYS A 197 -15.77 -22.33 14.64
C LYS A 197 -14.29 -21.98 14.69
N LEU A 198 -13.54 -22.31 13.63
CA LEU A 198 -12.11 -22.08 13.55
C LEU A 198 -11.80 -20.87 12.65
N VAL A 199 -11.35 -19.76 13.23
CA VAL A 199 -11.03 -18.55 12.47
C VAL A 199 -9.51 -18.47 12.29
N GLU A 200 -9.06 -18.52 11.03
CA GLU A 200 -7.64 -18.41 10.67
C GLU A 200 -7.35 -17.00 10.17
N LEU A 201 -6.42 -16.31 10.84
CA LEU A 201 -6.08 -14.93 10.53
C LEU A 201 -4.59 -14.82 10.19
N PRO A 202 -4.23 -14.76 8.90
CA PRO A 202 -2.86 -14.51 8.50
C PRO A 202 -2.44 -13.07 8.81
N TYR A 203 -1.20 -12.89 9.24
CA TYR A 203 -0.59 -11.59 9.47
C TYR A 203 0.93 -11.66 9.26
N THR A 204 1.56 -10.51 9.03
CA THR A 204 3.01 -10.43 8.79
C THR A 204 3.71 -9.68 9.92
N VAL A 205 4.86 -10.21 10.32
CA VAL A 205 5.79 -9.63 11.29
C VAL A 205 7.20 -9.60 10.74
N VAL A 206 8.11 -8.93 11.45
CA VAL A 206 9.55 -8.99 11.15
C VAL A 206 10.18 -10.14 11.93
N GLY A 207 10.74 -11.13 11.22
CA GLY A 207 11.60 -12.16 11.80
C GLY A 207 13.07 -11.93 11.49
N ASP A 208 13.93 -12.88 11.86
CA ASP A 208 15.39 -12.75 11.78
C ASP A 208 15.90 -12.62 10.34
N LYS A 209 15.18 -13.23 9.38
CA LYS A 209 15.55 -13.26 7.95
C LYS A 209 14.75 -12.28 7.09
N GLY A 210 13.92 -11.44 7.71
CA GLY A 210 13.04 -10.50 7.02
C GLY A 210 11.57 -10.70 7.37
N PRO A 211 10.63 -10.25 6.52
CA PRO A 211 9.21 -10.41 6.77
C PRO A 211 8.80 -11.88 6.81
N GLU A 212 8.06 -12.27 7.85
CA GLU A 212 7.53 -13.62 8.04
C GLU A 212 6.01 -13.57 8.10
N GLU A 213 5.36 -14.45 7.34
CA GLU A 213 3.91 -14.66 7.41
C GLU A 213 3.60 -15.69 8.50
N LEU A 214 2.79 -15.27 9.46
CA LEU A 214 2.32 -16.08 10.57
C LEU A 214 0.79 -16.17 10.51
N GLN A 215 0.23 -17.12 11.26
CA GLN A 215 -1.22 -17.32 11.35
C GLN A 215 -1.64 -17.38 12.81
N ALA A 216 -2.68 -16.62 13.17
CA ALA A 216 -3.39 -16.78 14.43
C ALA A 216 -4.63 -17.63 14.17
N THR A 217 -4.71 -18.79 14.82
CA THR A 217 -5.87 -19.67 14.75
C THR A 217 -6.69 -19.50 16.02
N ILE A 218 -7.94 -19.05 15.87
CA ILE A 218 -8.87 -18.79 16.97
C ILE A 218 -10.02 -19.81 16.87
N GLU A 219 -10.12 -20.72 17.83
CA GLU A 219 -11.29 -21.58 18.01
C GLU A 219 -12.31 -20.87 18.91
N ILE A 220 -13.54 -20.74 18.42
CA ILE A 220 -14.70 -20.37 19.22
C ILE A 220 -15.52 -21.64 19.41
N ALA A 221 -15.45 -22.25 20.59
CA ALA A 221 -16.16 -23.46 20.94
C ALA A 221 -17.32 -23.14 21.89
N LEU A 222 -18.53 -23.53 21.51
CA LEU A 222 -19.76 -23.24 22.22
C LEU A 222 -20.47 -24.53 22.63
N THR A 223 -20.99 -24.57 23.85
CA THR A 223 -21.87 -25.64 24.34
C THR A 223 -23.30 -25.14 24.42
N GLU A 224 -24.25 -25.95 23.94
CA GLU A 224 -25.67 -25.61 23.88
C GLU A 224 -26.50 -26.56 24.75
N ASP A 225 -27.63 -26.07 25.26
CA ASP A 225 -28.69 -26.91 25.82
C ASP A 225 -29.56 -27.56 24.73
N VAL A 226 -30.54 -28.37 25.15
CA VAL A 226 -31.46 -29.06 24.22
C VAL A 226 -32.32 -28.11 23.37
N ALA A 227 -32.49 -26.86 23.81
CA ALA A 227 -33.20 -25.82 23.08
C ALA A 227 -32.28 -25.01 22.15
N GLY A 228 -30.97 -25.29 22.12
CA GLY A 228 -29.98 -24.55 21.34
C GLY A 228 -29.55 -23.23 21.97
N ARG A 229 -29.76 -23.04 23.29
CA ARG A 229 -29.28 -21.88 24.03
C ARG A 229 -27.84 -22.10 24.47
N PRO A 230 -26.95 -21.10 24.36
CA PRO A 230 -25.58 -21.22 24.87
C PRO A 230 -25.54 -21.45 26.38
N LEU A 231 -24.64 -22.32 26.82
CA LEU A 231 -24.35 -22.60 28.24
C LEU A 231 -22.92 -22.16 28.62
N GLY A 232 -21.99 -22.32 27.68
CA GLY A 232 -20.64 -21.79 27.79
C GLY A 232 -20.03 -21.55 26.42
N VAL A 233 -19.04 -20.67 26.39
CA VAL A 233 -18.16 -20.47 25.24
C VAL A 233 -16.71 -20.43 25.69
N THR A 234 -15.85 -21.03 24.88
CA THR A 234 -14.40 -20.90 24.96
C THR A 234 -13.92 -20.23 23.69
N ILE A 235 -13.14 -19.17 23.85
CA ILE A 235 -12.39 -18.52 22.78
C ILE A 235 -10.92 -18.84 23.04
N GLY A 236 -10.29 -19.61 22.18
CA GLY A 236 -8.93 -20.06 22.43
C GLY A 236 -8.18 -20.43 21.17
N GLY A 237 -6.99 -20.98 21.34
CA GLY A 237 -6.20 -21.53 20.26
C GLY A 237 -4.73 -21.69 20.62
N PRO A 238 -3.95 -22.33 19.73
CA PRO A 238 -2.55 -22.60 19.97
C PRO A 238 -1.76 -21.30 20.03
N ASP A 239 -1.00 -21.13 21.12
CA ASP A 239 -0.18 -19.95 21.37
C ASP A 239 -0.94 -18.61 21.24
N LEU A 240 -2.27 -18.57 21.43
CA LEU A 240 -3.11 -17.39 21.15
C LEU A 240 -2.53 -16.12 21.78
N PHE A 241 -2.05 -16.20 23.02
CA PHE A 241 -1.51 -15.02 23.70
C PHE A 241 -0.15 -14.58 23.14
N LEU A 242 0.69 -15.52 22.71
CA LEU A 242 1.92 -15.20 22.00
C LEU A 242 1.62 -14.49 20.68
N ARG A 243 0.67 -15.01 19.89
CA ARG A 243 0.24 -14.41 18.61
C ARG A 243 -0.28 -12.99 18.82
N ILE A 244 -1.05 -12.75 19.89
CA ILE A 244 -1.48 -11.39 20.26
C ILE A 244 -0.29 -10.47 20.54
N GLU A 245 0.73 -10.92 21.29
CA GLU A 245 1.91 -10.09 21.56
C GLU A 245 2.74 -9.80 20.30
N GLU A 246 2.93 -10.78 19.41
CA GLU A 246 3.59 -10.59 18.12
C GLU A 246 2.89 -9.51 17.27
N THR A 247 1.56 -9.48 17.29
CA THR A 247 0.80 -8.47 16.54
C THR A 247 1.04 -7.04 17.04
N VAL A 248 1.42 -6.89 18.32
CA VAL A 248 1.73 -5.60 18.94
C VAL A 248 3.19 -5.22 18.71
N LEU A 249 4.11 -6.17 18.91
CA LEU A 249 5.53 -5.94 18.70
C LEU A 249 5.92 -5.82 17.22
N ALA A 250 5.04 -6.29 16.32
CA ALA A 250 5.29 -6.40 14.87
C ALA A 250 6.56 -7.22 14.54
N ARG A 251 6.92 -8.16 15.42
CA ARG A 251 8.06 -9.07 15.26
C ARG A 251 7.68 -10.50 15.65
N ALA A 252 8.34 -11.47 15.05
CA ALA A 252 8.21 -12.88 15.45
C ALA A 252 8.78 -13.06 16.86
N VAL A 253 8.15 -13.91 17.67
CA VAL A 253 8.61 -14.21 19.02
C VAL A 253 8.78 -15.71 19.18
N PRO A 254 9.90 -16.20 19.76
CA PRO A 254 10.10 -17.62 20.04
C PRO A 254 8.98 -18.18 20.93
N ARG A 255 8.55 -19.42 20.68
CA ARG A 255 7.41 -20.02 21.41
C ARG A 255 7.70 -20.24 22.89
N GLU A 256 8.97 -20.40 23.22
CA GLU A 256 9.50 -20.57 24.57
C GLU A 256 9.59 -19.26 25.36
N ASP A 257 9.36 -18.09 24.74
CA ASP A 257 9.36 -16.79 25.44
C ASP A 257 8.09 -16.62 26.29
N GLN A 258 8.12 -17.22 27.48
CA GLN A 258 7.04 -17.14 28.46
C GLN A 258 6.72 -15.71 28.88
N ALA A 259 7.71 -14.81 28.88
CA ALA A 259 7.49 -13.41 29.24
C ALA A 259 6.65 -12.69 28.17
N ALA A 260 6.90 -12.95 26.89
CA ALA A 260 6.08 -12.43 25.80
C ALA A 260 4.67 -13.00 25.82
N ARG A 261 4.53 -14.31 26.02
CA ARG A 261 3.21 -14.95 26.16
C ARG A 261 2.40 -14.34 27.31
N LEU A 262 3.03 -14.09 28.47
CA LEU A 262 2.40 -13.45 29.62
C LEU A 262 1.98 -11.99 29.34
N ARG A 263 2.77 -11.22 28.57
CA ARG A 263 2.38 -9.86 28.13
C ARG A 263 1.17 -9.90 27.22
N GLY A 264 1.15 -10.82 26.25
CA GLY A 264 -0.01 -11.04 25.39
C GLY A 264 -1.26 -11.43 26.18
N ALA A 265 -1.09 -12.32 27.16
CA ALA A 265 -2.17 -12.75 28.04
C ALA A 265 -2.72 -11.59 28.88
N SER A 266 -1.83 -10.72 29.38
CA SER A 266 -2.21 -9.51 30.12
C SER A 266 -3.08 -8.57 29.27
N ARG A 267 -2.79 -8.42 27.97
CA ARG A 267 -3.63 -7.61 27.06
C ARG A 267 -5.03 -8.21 26.89
N VAL A 268 -5.12 -9.53 26.77
CA VAL A 268 -6.41 -10.24 26.71
C VAL A 268 -7.18 -10.07 28.03
N VAL A 269 -6.51 -10.17 29.17
CA VAL A 269 -7.09 -9.89 30.49
C VAL A 269 -7.64 -8.47 30.59
N ASP A 270 -6.90 -7.48 30.09
CA ASP A 270 -7.35 -6.08 30.08
C ASP A 270 -8.57 -5.87 29.17
N ALA A 271 -8.57 -6.47 27.98
CA ALA A 271 -9.70 -6.42 27.06
C ALA A 271 -10.95 -7.10 27.66
N ALA A 272 -10.79 -8.30 28.24
CA ALA A 272 -11.87 -9.02 28.90
C ALA A 272 -12.45 -8.22 30.07
N ARG A 273 -11.59 -7.62 30.90
CA ARG A 273 -12.03 -6.76 32.02
C ARG A 273 -12.79 -5.54 31.52
N ARG A 274 -12.27 -4.84 30.52
CA ARG A 274 -12.90 -3.64 29.94
C ARG A 274 -14.30 -3.97 29.42
N HIS A 275 -14.44 -5.00 28.59
CA HIS A 275 -15.76 -5.37 28.06
C HIS A 275 -16.71 -5.91 29.13
N PHE A 276 -16.20 -6.62 30.15
CA PHE A 276 -17.03 -7.04 31.28
C PHE A 276 -17.55 -5.83 32.08
N GLN A 277 -16.72 -4.83 32.31
CA GLN A 277 -17.12 -3.60 32.99
C GLN A 277 -18.17 -2.81 32.19
N GLU A 278 -18.00 -2.73 30.87
CA GLU A 278 -18.91 -2.05 29.96
C GLU A 278 -20.28 -2.74 29.82
N ARG A 279 -20.31 -4.08 29.82
CA ARG A 279 -21.51 -4.87 29.48
C ARG A 279 -22.18 -5.57 30.65
N VAL A 280 -21.43 -5.88 31.70
CA VAL A 280 -21.92 -6.69 32.82
C VAL A 280 -21.94 -5.91 34.12
N SER A 281 -20.78 -5.48 34.62
CA SER A 281 -20.68 -4.73 35.88
C SER A 281 -19.30 -4.12 36.07
N ALA A 282 -19.27 -2.85 36.50
CA ALA A 282 -18.06 -2.15 36.93
C ALA A 282 -17.73 -2.36 38.41
N ASP A 283 -18.54 -3.12 39.16
CA ASP A 283 -18.33 -3.36 40.59
C ASP A 283 -17.01 -4.13 40.85
N PRO A 284 -16.08 -3.59 41.65
CA PRO A 284 -14.82 -4.26 41.96
C PRO A 284 -14.99 -5.62 42.65
N THR A 285 -16.12 -5.86 43.33
CA THR A 285 -16.44 -7.15 43.98
C THR A 285 -16.68 -8.28 42.97
N CYS A 286 -16.90 -7.95 41.70
CA CYS A 286 -16.98 -8.93 40.62
C CYS A 286 -15.64 -9.63 40.36
N LYS A 287 -14.52 -9.01 40.74
CA LYS A 287 -13.21 -9.63 40.63
C LYS A 287 -13.06 -10.70 41.72
N LYS A 288 -12.91 -11.96 41.31
CA LYS A 288 -12.68 -13.08 42.22
C LYS A 288 -11.19 -13.46 42.22
N PRO A 289 -10.68 -14.10 43.30
CA PRO A 289 -9.36 -14.69 43.28
C PRO A 289 -9.22 -15.67 42.11
N ALA A 290 -8.19 -15.49 41.28
CA ALA A 290 -7.82 -16.42 40.24
C ALA A 290 -6.77 -17.40 40.79
N ALA A 291 -6.99 -18.70 40.60
CA ALA A 291 -6.03 -19.73 40.97
C ALA A 291 -5.26 -20.17 39.72
N SER A 292 -3.94 -20.38 39.84
CA SER A 292 -3.12 -20.88 38.74
C SER A 292 -3.75 -22.15 38.12
N PRO A 293 -3.85 -22.26 36.79
CA PRO A 293 -3.23 -21.41 35.75
C PRO A 293 -4.11 -20.24 35.26
N ALA A 294 -5.21 -19.90 35.94
CA ALA A 294 -6.06 -18.78 35.58
C ALA A 294 -5.41 -17.43 35.96
N LEU A 295 -5.40 -16.49 35.00
CA LEU A 295 -4.91 -15.12 35.18
C LEU A 295 -6.02 -14.14 35.58
N LEU A 296 -7.26 -14.44 35.18
CA LEU A 296 -8.44 -13.63 35.46
C LEU A 296 -9.60 -14.53 35.85
N ARG A 297 -10.38 -14.08 36.84
CA ARG A 297 -11.71 -14.59 37.14
C ARG A 297 -12.63 -13.42 37.51
N LEU A 298 -13.70 -13.25 36.73
CA LEU A 298 -14.78 -12.29 36.99
C LEU A 298 -16.08 -13.06 37.17
N ASP A 299 -16.89 -12.67 38.16
CA ASP A 299 -18.15 -13.33 38.47
C ASP A 299 -19.16 -12.31 39.03
N CYS A 300 -20.16 -11.97 38.23
CA CYS A 300 -21.25 -11.05 38.57
C CYS A 300 -22.44 -11.21 37.64
N ASN A 301 -23.64 -10.94 38.16
CA ASN A 301 -24.89 -10.92 37.40
C ASN A 301 -25.19 -12.20 36.63
N GLY A 302 -24.62 -13.36 37.02
CA GLY A 302 -24.76 -14.63 36.30
C GLY A 302 -23.66 -14.90 35.27
N PHE A 303 -22.85 -13.90 34.91
CA PHE A 303 -21.68 -14.09 34.05
C PHE A 303 -20.46 -14.52 34.84
N ARG A 304 -19.79 -15.55 34.33
CA ARG A 304 -18.45 -15.95 34.77
C ARG A 304 -17.47 -15.88 33.60
N VAL A 305 -16.43 -15.06 33.73
CA VAL A 305 -15.34 -14.97 32.75
C VAL A 305 -14.04 -15.43 33.38
N SER A 306 -13.30 -16.30 32.70
CA SER A 306 -11.93 -16.66 33.07
C SER A 306 -10.99 -16.55 31.87
N VAL A 307 -9.74 -16.19 32.15
CA VAL A 307 -8.65 -16.20 31.17
C VAL A 307 -7.57 -17.11 31.73
N ARG A 308 -7.13 -18.10 30.93
CA ARG A 308 -6.21 -19.16 31.34
C ARG A 308 -5.12 -19.33 30.31
N MET A 309 -3.87 -19.38 30.77
CA MET A 309 -2.74 -19.78 29.93
C MET A 309 -2.69 -21.30 29.85
N GLY A 310 -2.54 -21.84 28.65
CA GLY A 310 -2.32 -23.27 28.45
C GLY A 310 -0.90 -23.68 28.90
N SER A 311 -0.75 -24.88 29.47
CA SER A 311 0.55 -25.56 29.61
C SER A 311 1.03 -26.13 28.28
N ASP A 312 2.16 -26.85 28.27
CA ASP A 312 2.74 -27.45 27.06
C ASP A 312 1.71 -28.32 26.31
N GLY A 313 1.32 -27.87 25.12
CA GLY A 313 0.33 -28.54 24.26
C GLY A 313 -1.14 -28.20 24.57
N GLU A 314 -1.42 -27.40 25.59
CA GLU A 314 -2.76 -26.86 25.84
C GLU A 314 -2.94 -25.48 25.23
N ASP A 315 -4.17 -25.21 24.78
CA ASP A 315 -4.52 -23.91 24.22
C ASP A 315 -4.64 -22.82 25.30
N ASP A 316 -4.27 -21.61 24.89
CA ASP A 316 -4.62 -20.38 25.59
C ASP A 316 -6.13 -20.15 25.45
N THR A 317 -6.81 -19.87 26.56
CA THR A 317 -8.29 -19.87 26.56
C THR A 317 -8.88 -18.70 27.34
N ILE A 318 -9.98 -18.17 26.81
CA ILE A 318 -10.91 -17.26 27.46
C ILE A 318 -12.24 -18.01 27.55
N GLN A 319 -12.72 -18.28 28.74
CA GLN A 319 -13.99 -18.98 28.95
C GLN A 319 -15.03 -17.99 29.47
N LEU A 320 -16.21 -18.00 28.87
CA LEU A 320 -17.37 -17.25 29.33
C LEU A 320 -18.51 -18.25 29.57
N ASN A 321 -19.14 -18.18 30.74
CA ASN A 321 -20.31 -18.97 31.07
C ASN A 321 -21.41 -18.05 31.60
N TRP A 322 -22.66 -18.44 31.37
CA TRP A 322 -23.83 -17.80 31.93
C TRP A 322 -24.59 -18.80 32.78
N GLU A 323 -24.63 -18.55 34.09
CA GLU A 323 -25.55 -19.25 34.98
C GLU A 323 -26.82 -18.40 35.02
N SER A 324 -27.89 -18.89 34.39
CA SER A 324 -29.21 -18.30 34.55
C SER A 324 -29.51 -18.28 36.05
N ILE A 325 -29.55 -17.08 36.64
CA ILE A 325 -30.13 -16.88 37.95
C ILE A 325 -31.61 -17.15 37.75
N SER A 326 -32.00 -18.42 37.84
CA SER A 326 -33.39 -18.82 37.98
C SER A 326 -33.93 -17.94 39.10
N GLN A 327 -34.81 -17.02 38.73
CA GLN A 327 -35.55 -16.23 39.68
C GLN A 327 -36.32 -17.23 40.53
N GLU A 328 -35.76 -17.59 41.69
CA GLU A 328 -36.54 -18.09 42.82
C GLU A 328 -37.48 -16.93 43.19
N ARG A 329 -38.61 -16.86 42.49
CA ARG A 329 -39.80 -16.10 42.83
C ARG A 329 -41.02 -16.97 42.58
#